data_AF-A0A058ZFI3-F1
#
_entry.id   AF-A0A058ZFI3-F1
#
_cell.length_a   1.000
_cell.length_b   1.000
_cell.length_c   1.000
_cell.angle_alpha   90.00
_cell.angle_beta   90.00
_cell.angle_gamma   90.00
#
_symmetry.space_group_name_H-M   'P 1'
#
loop_
_entity.id
_entity.type
_entity.pdbx_description
1 polymer ?
#
loop_
_entity_poly.entity_id
_entity_poly.type
_entity_poly.pdbx_seq_one_letter_code
_entity_poly.pdbx_strand_id
1 'polypeptide(L)'
;MIPGTGRLVAMRAGMALRLLRVGSAAPALRPRCLVAHGRPSGLSFQMTAGRLFSSATPPGPGTVCWGCGTALAPGSHQCGACARINPQLPLTGEPCPFEVLGLATSPPGAAFDVDLRALRSLFLEQQMLMHPDRLAGAGAHLTPAQVEYSERLSKAVTEAHRVLRDPVQRAFALLRAHGHPIDDGTTNVDSELLMLAFMAQETIESGDPDEMNDLAAENDQRTQEDLEHFRASLAANDLEQAQKVALRLRYWQTITNGLREKQDI
;
A
#
# COMPACT_ATOMS: atom_id res chain seq x y z
N MET A 1 -52.28 -37.20 -27.90
CA MET A 1 -51.52 -37.94 -26.87
C MET A 1 -50.32 -37.09 -26.47
N ILE A 2 -50.44 -36.38 -25.33
CA ILE A 2 -49.49 -36.16 -24.19
C ILE A 2 -47.97 -36.41 -24.48
N PRO A 3 -46.98 -35.68 -23.91
CA PRO A 3 -46.78 -34.23 -23.68
C PRO A 3 -45.28 -33.79 -23.73
N GLY A 4 -44.95 -32.56 -23.30
CA GLY A 4 -43.65 -32.17 -22.71
C GLY A 4 -42.66 -31.52 -23.69
N THR A 5 -42.10 -30.35 -23.45
CA THR A 5 -41.48 -29.90 -22.20
C THR A 5 -41.42 -28.37 -22.16
N GLY A 6 -42.05 -27.76 -21.16
CA GLY A 6 -41.78 -26.39 -20.77
C GLY A 6 -40.47 -26.34 -20.00
N ARG A 7 -39.47 -25.63 -20.51
CA ARG A 7 -38.27 -25.28 -19.74
C ARG A 7 -38.55 -24.00 -18.97
N LEU A 8 -38.86 -24.18 -17.69
CA LEU A 8 -38.77 -23.15 -16.67
C LEU A 8 -37.35 -22.56 -16.68
N VAL A 9 -37.26 -21.26 -16.94
CA VAL A 9 -36.09 -20.45 -16.60
C VAL A 9 -36.07 -20.31 -15.09
N ALA A 10 -35.16 -21.04 -14.44
CA ALA A 10 -34.94 -20.93 -13.02
C ALA A 10 -34.23 -19.60 -12.71
N MET A 11 -34.97 -18.65 -12.14
CA MET A 11 -34.43 -17.52 -11.39
C MET A 11 -33.49 -18.06 -10.30
N ARG A 12 -32.18 -17.82 -10.46
CA ARG A 12 -31.23 -17.97 -9.35
C ARG A 12 -31.25 -16.69 -8.53
N ALA A 13 -32.23 -16.60 -7.62
CA ALA A 13 -32.14 -15.74 -6.45
C ALA A 13 -31.10 -16.35 -5.49
N GLY A 14 -30.08 -15.58 -5.12
CA GLY A 14 -29.02 -16.06 -4.25
C GLY A 14 -27.99 -14.99 -3.91
N MET A 15 -28.43 -13.75 -3.67
CA MET A 15 -27.58 -12.72 -3.11
C MET A 15 -27.45 -13.00 -1.60
N ALA A 16 -26.31 -13.55 -1.20
CA ALA A 16 -26.04 -13.93 0.17
C ALA A 16 -25.82 -12.67 1.02
N LEU A 17 -26.85 -12.27 1.78
CA LEU A 17 -26.66 -11.44 2.96
C LEU A 17 -25.78 -12.21 3.96
N ARG A 18 -24.51 -11.80 4.11
CA ARG A 18 -23.65 -12.27 5.20
C ARG A 18 -23.39 -11.12 6.15
N LEU A 19 -24.38 -10.89 7.02
CA LEU A 19 -24.28 -10.03 8.19
C LEU A 19 -23.23 -10.57 9.17
N LEU A 20 -22.30 -9.69 9.52
CA LEU A 20 -21.69 -9.51 10.84
C LEU A 20 -21.36 -10.79 11.64
N ARG A 21 -20.18 -11.37 11.38
CA ARG A 21 -19.43 -12.03 12.44
C ARG A 21 -18.50 -11.01 13.09
N VAL A 22 -18.88 -10.57 14.29
CA VAL A 22 -17.99 -9.87 15.21
C VAL A 22 -16.90 -10.85 15.64
N GLY A 23 -15.75 -10.76 14.97
CA GLY A 23 -14.51 -11.37 15.41
C GLY A 23 -13.81 -10.41 16.36
N SER A 24 -13.48 -10.91 17.56
CA SER A 24 -12.67 -10.23 18.57
C SER A 24 -11.45 -9.53 17.95
N ALA A 25 -11.35 -8.22 18.12
CA ALA A 25 -10.25 -7.42 17.62
C ALA A 25 -8.96 -7.80 18.37
N ALA A 26 -8.04 -8.45 17.65
CA ALA A 26 -6.65 -8.49 18.06
C ALA A 26 -6.09 -7.05 18.06
N PRO A 27 -5.19 -6.69 18.99
CA PRO A 27 -4.66 -5.33 19.03
C PRO A 27 -3.96 -5.01 17.71
N ALA A 28 -4.43 -3.98 17.03
CA ALA A 28 -3.82 -3.46 15.81
C ALA A 28 -2.38 -3.04 16.12
N LEU A 29 -1.42 -3.89 15.76
CA LEU A 29 -0.02 -3.54 15.74
C LEU A 29 0.13 -2.40 14.74
N ARG A 30 0.40 -1.20 15.26
CA ARG A 30 0.67 -0.01 14.44
C ARG A 30 1.81 -0.32 13.47
N PRO A 31 1.61 -0.26 12.14
CA PRO A 31 2.75 -0.29 11.21
C PRO A 31 3.59 0.96 11.52
N ARG A 32 4.80 0.72 12.04
CA ARG A 32 5.78 1.76 12.35
C ARG A 32 6.31 2.31 11.04
N CYS A 33 5.59 3.25 10.43
CA CYS A 33 6.19 4.12 9.45
C CYS A 33 7.17 5.02 10.21
N LEU A 34 8.46 4.88 9.94
CA LEU A 34 9.47 5.76 10.51
C LEU A 34 9.35 7.11 9.81
N VAL A 35 8.55 8.02 10.37
CA VAL A 35 8.61 9.43 10.03
C VAL A 35 10.02 9.90 10.36
N ALA A 36 10.82 10.15 9.32
CA ALA A 36 12.18 10.64 9.46
C ALA A 36 12.14 12.10 9.98
N HIS A 37 12.00 12.26 11.30
CA HIS A 37 12.23 13.55 11.94
C HIS A 37 13.72 13.89 11.84
N GLY A 38 14.04 14.98 11.14
CA GLY A 38 15.39 15.52 11.05
C GLY A 38 15.99 15.75 12.44
N ARG A 39 17.23 15.28 12.64
CA ARG A 39 17.99 15.48 13.88
C ARG A 39 18.33 16.97 14.03
N PRO A 40 18.14 17.59 15.20
CA PRO A 40 18.83 18.83 15.50
C PRO A 40 20.29 18.51 15.82
N SER A 41 21.18 19.15 15.06
CA SER A 41 22.61 19.19 15.28
C SER A 41 22.93 20.02 16.52
N GLY A 42 23.82 19.50 17.36
CA GLY A 42 24.51 20.30 18.37
C GLY A 42 24.41 19.70 19.75
N LEU A 43 25.49 19.08 20.20
CA LEU A 43 26.08 19.30 21.52
C LEU A 43 27.48 18.66 21.52
N SER A 44 28.48 19.53 21.62
CA SER A 44 29.88 19.21 21.80
C SER A 44 30.10 18.50 23.13
N PHE A 45 30.74 17.33 23.11
CA PHE A 45 31.21 16.67 24.33
C PHE A 45 32.71 16.35 24.19
N GLN A 46 33.47 16.84 25.17
CA GLN A 46 34.93 16.77 25.23
C GLN A 46 35.44 15.34 25.41
N MET A 47 36.62 15.10 24.86
CA MET A 47 37.33 13.82 24.94
C MET A 47 38.02 13.63 26.28
N THR A 48 37.73 12.51 26.94
CA THR A 48 38.65 11.87 27.88
C THR A 48 38.92 10.45 27.43
N ALA A 49 40.20 10.14 27.20
CA ALA A 49 40.70 8.86 26.74
C ALA A 49 40.57 7.79 27.84
N GLY A 50 39.45 7.08 27.86
CA GLY A 50 39.30 5.79 28.51
C GLY A 50 39.33 4.69 27.45
N ARG A 51 40.22 3.69 27.58
CA ARG A 51 40.17 2.48 26.77
C ARG A 51 38.88 1.73 27.11
N LEU A 52 37.81 2.02 26.37
CA LEU A 52 36.58 1.25 26.41
C LEU A 52 36.85 -0.06 25.65
N PHE A 53 36.94 -1.15 26.40
CA PHE A 53 36.74 -2.48 25.83
C PHE A 53 35.33 -2.51 25.25
N SER A 54 35.23 -2.30 23.94
CA SER A 54 34.00 -2.49 23.20
C SER A 54 33.71 -3.98 23.20
N SER A 55 32.87 -4.44 24.12
CA SER A 55 32.22 -5.74 24.02
C SER A 55 31.30 -5.68 22.80
N ALA A 56 31.88 -5.88 21.62
CA ALA A 56 31.13 -6.06 20.39
C ALA A 56 30.26 -7.30 20.61
N THR A 57 28.97 -7.07 20.82
CA THR A 57 27.97 -8.12 20.83
C THR A 57 28.11 -8.86 19.50
N PRO A 58 28.26 -10.20 19.49
CA PRO A 58 28.38 -10.93 18.25
C PRO A 58 27.17 -10.60 17.35
N PRO A 59 27.39 -10.30 16.07
CA PRO A 59 26.32 -10.00 15.14
C PRO A 59 25.28 -11.12 15.15
N GLY A 60 24.04 -10.80 15.54
CA GLY A 60 22.92 -11.74 15.47
C GLY A 60 22.58 -12.08 14.02
N PRO A 61 21.84 -13.19 13.76
CA PRO A 61 21.35 -13.51 12.42
C PRO A 61 20.64 -12.31 11.80
N GLY A 62 21.01 -11.92 10.58
CA GLY A 62 20.45 -10.75 9.88
C GLY A 62 21.26 -9.45 9.94
N THR A 63 22.40 -9.42 10.63
CA THR A 63 23.24 -8.19 10.74
C THR A 63 24.42 -8.14 9.76
N VAL A 64 24.68 -9.22 9.02
CA VAL A 64 25.73 -9.31 7.99
C VAL A 64 25.17 -9.84 6.67
N CYS A 65 25.72 -9.38 5.56
CA CYS A 65 25.36 -9.83 4.23
C CYS A 65 25.80 -11.29 4.02
N TRP A 66 24.87 -12.16 3.65
CA TRP A 66 25.16 -13.56 3.30
C TRP A 66 26.13 -13.72 2.12
N GLY A 67 26.25 -12.70 1.26
CA GLY A 67 27.07 -12.75 0.07
C GLY A 67 28.49 -12.22 0.20
N CYS A 68 28.67 -11.09 0.89
CA CYS A 68 29.98 -10.43 1.03
C CYS A 68 30.45 -10.29 2.49
N GLY A 69 29.65 -10.72 3.47
CA GLY A 69 29.97 -10.60 4.90
C GLY A 69 29.90 -9.18 5.47
N THR A 70 29.63 -8.15 4.66
CA THR A 70 29.57 -6.76 5.14
C THR A 70 28.38 -6.55 6.09
N ALA A 71 28.60 -5.77 7.15
CA ALA A 71 27.55 -5.40 8.09
C ALA A 71 26.40 -4.67 7.36
N LEU A 72 25.16 -4.98 7.74
CA LEU A 72 24.00 -4.33 7.17
C LEU A 72 23.49 -3.20 8.04
N ALA A 73 23.03 -2.14 7.38
CA ALA A 73 22.23 -1.13 8.04
C ALA A 73 20.91 -1.76 8.55
N PRO A 74 20.47 -1.44 9.77
CA PRO A 74 19.17 -1.88 10.28
C PRO A 74 18.05 -1.48 9.31
N GLY A 75 17.17 -2.43 8.96
CA GLY A 75 16.04 -2.19 8.05
C GLY A 75 16.40 -2.14 6.55
N SER A 76 17.69 -2.18 6.17
CA SER A 76 18.07 -2.22 4.76
C SER A 76 17.96 -3.63 4.21
N HIS A 77 17.03 -3.84 3.28
CA HIS A 77 16.90 -5.11 2.56
C HIS A 77 18.00 -5.31 1.50
N GLN A 78 18.81 -4.30 1.20
CA GLN A 78 19.93 -4.38 0.26
C GLN A 78 21.27 -4.13 0.97
N CYS A 79 22.30 -4.89 0.58
CA CYS A 79 23.66 -4.66 1.04
C CYS A 79 24.29 -3.47 0.31
N GLY A 80 24.76 -2.46 1.04
CA GLY A 80 25.44 -1.30 0.44
C GLY A 80 26.81 -1.61 -0.20
N ALA A 81 27.44 -2.76 0.12
CA ALA A 81 28.75 -3.12 -0.42
C ALA A 81 28.68 -3.98 -1.69
N CYS A 82 27.75 -4.94 -1.76
CA CYS A 82 27.64 -5.86 -2.90
C CYS A 82 26.29 -5.82 -3.62
N ALA A 83 25.40 -4.89 -3.24
CA ALA A 83 24.05 -4.71 -3.78
C ALA A 83 23.12 -5.93 -3.71
N ARG A 84 23.52 -7.04 -3.07
CA ARG A 84 22.67 -8.22 -2.88
C ARG A 84 21.57 -7.92 -1.88
N ILE A 85 20.37 -8.43 -2.16
CA ILE A 85 19.27 -8.42 -1.19
C ILE A 85 19.62 -9.35 -0.05
N ASN A 86 19.38 -8.92 1.19
CA ASN A 86 19.56 -9.79 2.34
C ASN A 86 18.24 -10.43 2.77
N PRO A 87 18.09 -11.74 2.55
CA PRO A 87 16.90 -12.47 2.94
C PRO A 87 16.72 -12.72 4.44
N GLN A 88 17.60 -12.16 5.26
CA GLN A 88 17.61 -12.38 6.70
C GLN A 88 16.92 -11.26 7.50
N LEU A 89 16.54 -10.14 6.88
CA LEU A 89 15.85 -9.06 7.60
C LEU A 89 14.34 -9.32 7.65
N PRO A 90 13.70 -9.39 8.82
CA PRO A 90 12.27 -9.64 8.88
C PRO A 90 11.47 -8.47 8.30
N LEU A 91 10.54 -8.76 7.37
CA LEU A 91 9.42 -7.87 7.04
C LEU A 91 8.38 -8.08 8.13
N THR A 92 8.34 -7.24 9.17
CA THR A 92 7.36 -7.36 10.25
C THR A 92 6.13 -6.51 9.96
N GLY A 93 4.94 -7.12 10.02
CA GLY A 93 3.65 -6.43 9.83
C GLY A 93 3.28 -6.18 8.37
N GLU A 94 2.34 -5.27 8.13
CA GLU A 94 2.07 -4.73 6.79
C GLU A 94 3.09 -3.63 6.49
N PRO A 95 4.04 -3.86 5.56
CA PRO A 95 5.08 -2.88 5.28
C PRO A 95 4.49 -1.68 4.55
N CYS A 96 4.96 -0.48 4.90
CA CYS A 96 4.54 0.74 4.23
C CYS A 96 4.99 0.74 2.76
N PRO A 97 4.09 0.94 1.78
CA PRO A 97 4.46 0.96 0.36
C PRO A 97 5.62 1.91 0.02
N PHE A 98 5.66 3.07 0.66
CA PHE A 98 6.75 4.04 0.48
C PHE A 98 8.08 3.49 0.98
N GLU A 99 8.11 2.86 2.16
CA GLU A 99 9.33 2.28 2.74
C GLU A 99 9.84 1.08 1.93
N VAL A 100 8.93 0.23 1.43
CA VAL A 100 9.29 -0.92 0.57
C VAL A 100 10.07 -0.46 -0.67
N LEU A 101 9.65 0.65 -1.27
CA LEU A 101 10.30 1.24 -2.44
C LEU A 101 11.41 2.25 -2.07
N GLY A 102 11.66 2.50 -0.79
CA GLY A 102 12.67 3.46 -0.34
C GLY A 102 12.32 4.93 -0.64
N LEU A 103 11.03 5.25 -0.76
CA LEU A 103 10.52 6.60 -0.99
C LEU A 103 10.24 7.31 0.34
N ALA A 104 10.51 8.62 0.37
CA ALA A 104 10.22 9.45 1.53
C ALA A 104 8.72 9.74 1.65
N THR A 105 8.21 9.76 2.89
CA THR A 105 6.82 10.13 3.22
C THR A 105 6.68 11.58 3.69
N SER A 106 7.80 12.29 3.87
CA SER A 106 7.85 13.67 4.39
C SER A 106 8.65 14.58 3.45
N PRO A 107 8.16 15.80 3.14
CA PRO A 107 6.86 16.33 3.53
C PRO A 107 5.69 15.63 2.79
N PRO A 108 4.48 15.56 3.37
CA PRO A 108 3.36 14.80 2.80
C PRO A 108 3.00 15.23 1.37
N GLY A 109 3.00 16.54 1.09
CA GLY A 109 2.70 17.06 -0.24
C GLY A 109 3.67 16.54 -1.32
N ALA A 110 4.98 16.55 -1.03
CA ALA A 110 5.99 16.02 -1.96
C ALA A 110 5.92 14.49 -2.08
N ALA A 111 5.59 13.79 -0.99
CA ALA A 111 5.43 12.35 -1.01
C ALA A 111 4.23 11.89 -1.84
N PHE A 112 3.18 12.71 -1.96
CA PHE A 112 2.04 12.40 -2.80
C PHE A 112 2.32 12.60 -4.29
N ASP A 113 3.13 13.59 -4.65
CA ASP A 113 3.49 13.92 -6.04
C ASP A 113 4.58 12.99 -6.60
N VAL A 114 4.18 11.74 -6.84
CA VAL A 114 5.07 10.69 -7.35
C VAL A 114 5.13 10.72 -8.87
N ASP A 115 6.35 10.86 -9.41
CA ASP A 115 6.63 10.63 -10.83
C ASP A 115 6.45 9.14 -11.17
N LEU A 116 5.39 8.84 -11.93
CA LEU A 116 5.05 7.47 -12.33
C LEU A 116 6.11 6.81 -13.23
N ARG A 117 6.90 7.58 -13.97
CA ARG A 117 8.00 7.04 -14.78
C ARG A 117 9.16 6.64 -13.88
N ALA A 118 9.55 7.52 -12.94
CA ALA A 118 10.58 7.21 -11.96
C ALA A 118 10.16 6.02 -11.08
N LEU A 119 8.91 5.96 -10.64
CA LEU A 119 8.34 4.85 -9.88
C LEU A 119 8.44 3.53 -10.65
N ARG A 120 8.13 3.53 -11.95
CA ARG A 120 8.25 2.34 -12.80
C ARG A 120 9.70 1.89 -12.96
N SER A 121 10.62 2.82 -13.21
CA SER A 121 12.05 2.50 -13.32
C SER A 121 12.58 1.87 -12.03
N LEU A 122 12.26 2.49 -10.89
CA LEU A 122 12.62 1.99 -9.56
C LEU A 122 12.06 0.57 -9.32
N PHE A 123 10.80 0.33 -9.66
CA PHE A 123 10.19 -1.00 -9.57
C PHE A 123 10.94 -2.05 -10.40
N LEU A 124 11.28 -1.73 -11.66
CA LEU A 124 12.01 -2.66 -12.54
C LEU A 124 13.41 -2.95 -12.03
N GLU A 125 14.12 -1.93 -11.55
CA GLU A 125 15.44 -2.08 -10.93
C GLU A 125 15.39 -3.01 -9.71
N GLN A 126 14.42 -2.80 -8.82
CA GLN A 126 14.23 -3.65 -7.65
C GLN A 126 13.86 -5.08 -8.03
N GLN A 127 12.90 -5.28 -8.94
CA GLN A 127 12.50 -6.61 -9.41
C GLN A 127 13.69 -7.38 -10.01
N MET A 128 14.54 -6.71 -10.80
CA MET A 128 15.75 -7.32 -11.33
C MET A 128 16.73 -7.72 -10.23
N LEU A 129 16.81 -7.01 -9.11
CA LEU A 129 17.68 -7.39 -8.00
C LEU A 129 17.16 -8.61 -7.21
N MET A 130 15.84 -8.83 -7.21
CA MET A 130 15.18 -9.90 -6.44
C MET A 130 15.06 -11.23 -7.20
N HIS A 131 15.46 -11.29 -8.47
CA HIS A 131 15.32 -12.50 -9.27
C HIS A 131 16.19 -13.65 -8.70
N PRO A 132 15.63 -14.85 -8.46
CA PRO A 132 16.38 -15.99 -7.92
C PRO A 132 17.68 -16.31 -8.66
N ASP A 133 17.67 -16.22 -10.00
CA ASP A 133 18.88 -16.47 -10.81
C ASP A 133 20.00 -15.46 -10.56
N ARG A 134 19.66 -14.19 -10.28
CA ARG A 134 20.66 -13.17 -9.92
C ARG A 134 21.20 -13.36 -8.52
N LEU A 135 20.39 -13.93 -7.63
CA LEU A 135 20.81 -14.31 -6.29
C LEU A 135 21.73 -15.56 -6.35
N ALA A 136 21.43 -16.52 -7.23
CA ALA A 136 22.23 -17.74 -7.42
C ALA A 136 23.54 -17.50 -8.21
N GLY A 137 23.62 -16.45 -9.03
CA GLY A 137 24.73 -16.13 -9.94
C GLY A 137 26.11 -15.86 -9.32
N ALA A 138 26.29 -16.11 -8.02
CA ALA A 138 27.56 -15.93 -7.31
C ALA A 138 28.13 -17.22 -6.68
N GLY A 139 27.75 -18.39 -7.19
CA GLY A 139 28.29 -19.68 -6.73
C GLY A 139 27.81 -20.11 -5.34
N ALA A 140 26.77 -19.44 -4.81
CA ALA A 140 26.16 -19.73 -3.52
C ALA A 140 24.78 -20.36 -3.71
N HIS A 141 24.56 -21.54 -3.13
CA HIS A 141 23.25 -22.18 -3.10
C HIS A 141 22.36 -21.41 -2.12
N LEU A 142 21.22 -20.90 -2.58
CA LEU A 142 20.22 -20.28 -1.71
C LEU A 142 19.54 -21.36 -0.86
N THR A 143 19.39 -21.13 0.44
CA THR A 143 18.55 -22.02 1.25
C THR A 143 17.07 -21.82 0.92
N PRO A 144 16.18 -22.80 1.16
CA PRO A 144 14.75 -22.64 0.93
C PRO A 144 14.16 -21.39 1.60
N ALA A 145 14.61 -21.08 2.83
CA ALA A 145 14.20 -19.87 3.56
C ALA A 145 14.62 -18.57 2.84
N GLN A 146 15.75 -18.58 2.14
CA GLN A 146 16.22 -17.41 1.38
C GLN A 146 15.42 -17.20 0.10
N VAL A 147 15.02 -18.29 -0.56
CA VAL A 147 14.12 -18.26 -1.73
C VAL A 147 12.76 -17.71 -1.32
N GLU A 148 12.14 -18.30 -0.28
CA GLU A 148 10.85 -17.85 0.25
C GLU A 148 10.86 -16.36 0.62
N TYR A 149 11.94 -15.91 1.25
CA TYR A 149 12.08 -14.49 1.57
C TYR A 149 12.11 -13.61 0.31
N SER A 150 12.88 -14.01 -0.70
CA SER A 150 12.97 -13.25 -1.96
C SER A 150 11.62 -13.13 -2.64
N GLU A 151 10.85 -14.22 -2.66
CA GLU A 151 9.47 -14.23 -3.17
C GLU A 151 8.57 -13.29 -2.38
N ARG A 152 8.65 -13.32 -1.04
CA ARG A 152 7.86 -12.44 -0.17
C ARG A 152 8.19 -10.96 -0.41
N LEU A 153 9.47 -10.63 -0.56
CA LEU A 153 9.91 -9.25 -0.83
C LEU A 153 9.49 -8.81 -2.23
N SER A 154 9.61 -9.67 -3.25
CA SER A 154 9.13 -9.37 -4.61
C SER A 154 7.62 -9.11 -4.64
N LYS A 155 6.84 -9.89 -3.88
CA LYS A 155 5.41 -9.66 -3.69
C LYS A 155 5.14 -8.31 -3.02
N ALA A 156 5.90 -7.97 -1.97
CA ALA A 156 5.77 -6.67 -1.29
C ALA A 156 6.09 -5.50 -2.23
N VAL A 157 7.15 -5.59 -3.04
CA VAL A 157 7.53 -4.57 -4.04
C VAL A 157 6.47 -4.41 -5.12
N THR A 158 5.90 -5.53 -5.60
CA THR A 158 4.81 -5.51 -6.58
C THR A 158 3.58 -4.83 -6.02
N GLU A 159 3.21 -5.16 -4.77
CA GLU A 159 2.07 -4.56 -4.11
C GLU A 159 2.29 -3.08 -3.82
N ALA A 160 3.48 -2.70 -3.37
CA ALA A 160 3.85 -1.30 -3.16
C ALA A 160 3.76 -0.49 -4.47
N HIS A 161 4.28 -1.02 -5.57
CA HIS A 161 4.16 -0.39 -6.89
C HIS A 161 2.69 -0.29 -7.34
N ARG A 162 1.87 -1.31 -7.09
CA ARG A 162 0.42 -1.29 -7.39
C ARG A 162 -0.28 -0.17 -6.64
N VAL A 163 -0.02 -0.06 -5.33
CA VAL A 163 -0.61 0.95 -4.44
C VAL A 163 -0.17 2.36 -4.81
N LEU A 164 1.13 2.59 -5.02
CA LEU A 164 1.65 3.94 -5.29
C LEU A 164 1.29 4.47 -6.69
N ARG A 165 1.02 3.58 -7.65
CA ARG A 165 0.59 3.98 -8.99
C ARG A 165 -0.83 4.56 -8.98
N ASP A 166 -1.72 4.00 -8.17
CA ASP A 166 -3.10 4.45 -8.03
C ASP A 166 -3.14 5.68 -7.10
N PRO A 167 -3.64 6.85 -7.55
CA PRO A 167 -3.63 8.06 -6.73
C PRO A 167 -4.49 7.96 -5.47
N VAL A 168 -5.59 7.20 -5.50
CA VAL A 168 -6.50 7.02 -4.35
C VAL A 168 -5.86 6.09 -3.32
N GLN A 169 -5.34 4.94 -3.73
CA GLN A 169 -4.64 4.03 -2.81
C GLN A 169 -3.35 4.65 -2.26
N ARG A 170 -2.64 5.45 -3.06
CA ARG A 170 -1.50 6.24 -2.61
C ARG A 170 -1.90 7.26 -1.54
N ALA A 171 -3.04 7.94 -1.68
CA ALA A 171 -3.56 8.84 -0.66
C ALA A 171 -3.79 8.11 0.67
N PHE A 172 -4.41 6.92 0.63
CA PHE A 172 -4.65 6.11 1.83
C PHE A 172 -3.36 5.61 2.47
N ALA A 173 -2.41 5.14 1.66
CA ALA A 173 -1.11 4.68 2.13
C ALA A 173 -0.34 5.82 2.83
N LEU A 174 -0.39 7.03 2.26
CA LEU A 174 0.28 8.20 2.82
C LEU A 174 -0.35 8.62 4.15
N LEU A 175 -1.69 8.73 4.21
CA LEU A 175 -2.38 9.08 5.45
C LEU A 175 -2.14 8.06 6.56
N ARG A 176 -2.15 6.77 6.22
CA ARG A 176 -1.78 5.68 7.16
C ARG A 176 -0.38 5.88 7.70
N ALA A 177 0.58 6.26 6.85
CA ALA A 177 1.97 6.51 7.26
C ALA A 177 2.10 7.70 8.22
N HIS A 178 1.17 8.65 8.15
CA HIS A 178 1.09 9.81 9.05
C HIS A 178 0.12 9.62 10.22
N GLY A 179 -0.40 8.41 10.45
CA GLY A 179 -1.24 8.10 11.61
C GLY A 179 -2.72 8.44 11.46
N HIS A 180 -3.19 8.73 10.24
CA HIS A 180 -4.59 9.02 9.90
C HIS A 180 -5.19 7.93 8.99
N PRO A 181 -5.23 6.65 9.41
CA PRO A 181 -5.78 5.59 8.56
C PRO A 181 -7.26 5.86 8.22
N ILE A 182 -7.65 5.45 7.01
CA ILE A 182 -9.06 5.31 6.62
C ILE A 182 -9.42 3.84 6.83
N ASP A 183 -10.32 3.54 7.77
CA ASP A 183 -10.76 2.19 8.07
C ASP A 183 -12.21 1.94 7.60
N ASP A 184 -12.60 0.66 7.53
CA ASP A 184 -13.94 0.22 7.13
C ASP A 184 -15.05 0.71 8.09
N GLY A 185 -14.68 1.17 9.29
CA GLY A 185 -15.60 1.67 10.31
C GLY A 185 -15.76 3.19 10.33
N THR A 186 -15.05 3.93 9.47
CA THR A 186 -15.09 5.40 9.44
C THR A 186 -16.46 5.87 8.98
N THR A 187 -17.37 6.09 9.94
CA THR A 187 -18.82 6.29 9.74
C THR A 187 -19.24 7.75 9.81
N ASN A 188 -18.30 8.68 9.95
CA ASN A 188 -18.60 10.11 9.90
C ASN A 188 -18.70 10.57 8.43
N VAL A 189 -19.76 10.11 7.78
CA VAL A 189 -20.04 10.32 6.36
C VAL A 189 -21.17 11.33 6.25
N ASP A 190 -21.01 12.32 5.38
CA ASP A 190 -22.06 13.30 5.14
C ASP A 190 -23.28 12.65 4.46
N SER A 191 -24.49 13.11 4.82
CA SER A 191 -25.76 12.66 4.25
C SER A 191 -25.79 12.82 2.73
N GLU A 192 -25.14 13.85 2.20
CA GLU A 192 -25.02 14.07 0.76
C GLU A 192 -24.28 12.91 0.08
N LEU A 193 -23.16 12.47 0.65
CA LEU A 193 -22.36 11.39 0.07
C LEU A 193 -23.09 10.05 0.10
N LEU A 194 -23.85 9.79 1.17
CA LEU A 194 -24.67 8.58 1.28
C LEU A 194 -25.76 8.52 0.21
N MET A 195 -26.44 9.65 -0.03
CA MET A 195 -27.46 9.75 -1.07
C MET A 195 -26.87 9.50 -2.46
N LEU A 196 -25.72 10.12 -2.76
CA LEU A 196 -25.02 9.94 -4.02
C LEU A 196 -24.58 8.49 -4.25
N ALA A 197 -24.06 7.83 -3.21
CA ALA A 197 -23.69 6.42 -3.27
C ALA A 197 -24.89 5.51 -3.54
N PHE A 198 -26.05 5.82 -2.95
CA PHE A 198 -27.29 5.08 -3.19
C PHE A 198 -27.76 5.23 -4.64
N MET A 199 -27.81 6.46 -5.16
CA MET A 199 -28.19 6.71 -6.56
C MET A 199 -27.25 6.01 -7.54
N ALA A 200 -25.94 6.09 -7.31
CA ALA A 200 -24.97 5.41 -8.15
C ALA A 200 -25.18 3.89 -8.16
N GLN A 201 -25.51 3.30 -7.01
CA GLN A 201 -25.80 1.87 -6.90
C GLN A 201 -27.06 1.49 -7.68
N GLU A 202 -28.12 2.31 -7.64
CA GLU A 202 -29.35 2.09 -8.41
C GLU A 202 -29.07 2.09 -9.92
N THR A 203 -28.29 3.06 -10.42
CA THR A 203 -27.87 3.11 -11.82
C THR A 203 -27.04 1.88 -12.21
N ILE A 204 -26.07 1.47 -11.39
CA ILE A 204 -25.27 0.24 -11.64
C ILE A 204 -26.15 -1.01 -11.65
N GLU A 205 -27.17 -1.08 -10.78
CA GLU A 205 -28.09 -2.20 -10.71
C GLU A 205 -28.99 -2.29 -11.94
N SER A 206 -29.48 -1.15 -12.44
CA SER A 206 -30.29 -1.07 -13.66
C SER A 206 -29.57 -1.68 -14.87
N GLY A 207 -28.24 -1.47 -14.95
CA GLY A 207 -27.41 -1.92 -16.07
C GLY A 207 -27.64 -1.16 -17.36
N ASP A 208 -28.27 0.03 -17.32
CA ASP A 208 -28.42 0.87 -18.50
C ASP A 208 -27.05 1.41 -18.97
N PRO A 209 -26.61 1.09 -20.21
CA PRO A 209 -25.28 1.47 -20.66
C PRO A 209 -25.03 2.97 -20.73
N ASP A 210 -26.05 3.77 -21.09
CA ASP A 210 -25.90 5.21 -21.27
C ASP A 210 -25.81 5.88 -19.89
N GLU A 211 -26.71 5.52 -18.96
CA GLU A 211 -26.66 6.02 -17.58
C GLU A 211 -25.37 5.59 -16.86
N MET A 212 -24.87 4.37 -17.10
CA MET A 212 -23.61 3.90 -16.53
C MET A 212 -22.39 4.67 -17.08
N ASN A 213 -22.41 5.04 -18.37
CA ASN A 213 -21.34 5.85 -18.96
C ASN A 213 -21.34 7.28 -18.39
N ASP A 214 -22.52 7.88 -18.24
CA ASP A 214 -22.68 9.19 -17.63
C ASP A 214 -22.21 9.17 -16.16
N LEU A 215 -22.61 8.15 -15.40
CA LEU A 215 -22.16 7.95 -14.02
C LEU A 215 -20.63 7.76 -13.93
N ALA A 216 -20.04 7.01 -14.87
CA ALA A 216 -18.59 6.82 -14.92
C ALA A 216 -17.86 8.16 -15.14
N ALA A 217 -18.34 8.97 -16.08
CA ALA A 217 -17.77 10.29 -16.37
C ALA A 217 -17.89 11.25 -15.17
N GLU A 218 -19.06 11.28 -14.53
CA GLU A 218 -19.29 12.10 -13.33
C GLU A 218 -18.40 11.66 -12.16
N ASN A 219 -18.29 10.34 -11.93
CA ASN A 219 -17.47 9.79 -10.88
C ASN A 219 -15.97 10.08 -11.10
N ASP A 220 -15.50 10.00 -12.34
CA ASP A 220 -14.12 10.35 -12.70
C ASP A 220 -13.84 11.83 -12.46
N GLN A 221 -14.78 12.73 -12.82
CA GLN A 221 -14.66 14.16 -12.54
C GLN A 221 -14.57 14.43 -11.04
N ARG A 222 -15.50 13.89 -10.25
CA ARG A 222 -15.52 14.04 -8.78
C ARG A 222 -14.25 13.49 -8.13
N THR A 223 -13.72 12.39 -8.65
CA THR A 223 -12.45 11.82 -8.21
C THR A 223 -11.29 12.77 -8.46
N GLN A 224 -11.24 13.42 -9.63
CA GLN A 224 -10.19 14.39 -9.95
C GLN A 224 -10.26 15.63 -9.05
N GLU A 225 -11.46 16.18 -8.85
CA GLU A 225 -11.70 17.33 -7.96
C GLU A 225 -11.26 17.02 -6.52
N ASP A 226 -11.65 15.85 -5.98
CA ASP A 226 -11.25 15.47 -4.62
C ASP A 226 -9.75 15.15 -4.52
N LEU A 227 -9.11 14.66 -5.57
CA LEU A 227 -7.65 14.52 -5.59
C LEU A 227 -6.95 15.89 -5.54
N GLU A 228 -7.51 16.94 -6.15
CA GLU A 228 -7.00 18.30 -6.06
C GLU A 228 -7.19 18.89 -4.66
N HIS A 229 -8.38 18.73 -4.06
CA HIS A 229 -8.63 19.12 -2.67
C HIS A 229 -7.71 18.40 -1.68
N PHE A 230 -7.43 17.10 -1.94
CA PHE A 230 -6.50 16.32 -1.14
C PHE A 230 -5.08 16.89 -1.23
N ARG A 231 -4.59 17.18 -2.45
CA ARG A 231 -3.29 17.84 -2.66
C ARG A 231 -3.18 19.16 -1.93
N ALA A 232 -4.21 20.01 -2.02
CA ALA A 232 -4.25 21.29 -1.34
C ALA A 232 -4.18 21.14 0.19
N SER A 233 -4.90 20.16 0.75
CA SER A 233 -4.89 19.84 2.18
C SER A 233 -3.50 19.38 2.64
N LEU A 234 -2.82 18.53 1.86
CA LEU A 234 -1.45 18.12 2.14
C LEU A 234 -0.45 19.28 2.06
N ALA A 235 -0.60 20.19 1.11
CA ALA A 235 0.25 21.37 0.97
C ALA A 235 0.09 22.33 2.18
N ALA A 236 -1.11 22.42 2.74
CA ALA A 236 -1.40 23.14 3.97
C ALA A 236 -1.01 22.38 5.26
N ASN A 237 -0.51 21.13 5.12
CA ASN A 237 -0.25 20.22 6.23
C ASN A 237 -1.48 19.95 7.12
N ASP A 238 -2.69 20.06 6.55
CA ASP A 238 -3.96 19.76 7.21
C ASP A 238 -4.35 18.30 6.95
N LEU A 239 -3.81 17.41 7.80
CA LEU A 239 -4.03 15.97 7.69
C LEU A 239 -5.46 15.55 8.06
N GLU A 240 -6.16 16.31 8.89
CA GLU A 240 -7.56 16.03 9.24
C GLU A 240 -8.47 16.31 8.04
N GLN A 241 -8.28 17.44 7.36
CA GLN A 241 -9.02 17.74 6.14
C GLN A 241 -8.66 16.76 5.02
N ALA A 242 -7.37 16.41 4.87
CA ALA A 242 -6.93 15.40 3.93
C ALA A 242 -7.62 14.03 4.20
N GLN A 243 -7.79 13.65 5.47
CA GLN A 243 -8.50 12.43 5.86
C GLN A 243 -9.98 12.46 5.45
N LYS A 244 -10.67 13.59 5.63
CA LYS A 244 -12.07 13.75 5.19
C LYS A 244 -12.23 13.64 3.67
N VAL A 245 -11.33 14.27 2.92
CA VAL A 245 -11.34 14.18 1.45
C VAL A 245 -11.02 12.76 0.98
N ALA A 246 -10.06 12.08 1.64
CA ALA A 246 -9.76 10.68 1.36
C ALA A 246 -10.95 9.75 1.62
N LEU A 247 -11.77 10.03 2.63
CA LEU A 247 -13.00 9.27 2.84
C LEU A 247 -13.94 9.37 1.62
N ARG A 248 -14.09 10.56 1.01
CA ARG A 248 -14.86 10.74 -0.23
C ARG A 248 -14.27 9.94 -1.40
N LEU A 249 -12.96 10.02 -1.61
CA LEU A 249 -12.26 9.25 -2.65
C LEU A 249 -12.52 7.74 -2.55
N ARG A 250 -12.70 7.21 -1.32
CA ARG A 250 -13.06 5.80 -1.12
C ARG A 250 -14.42 5.46 -1.72
N TYR A 251 -15.41 6.34 -1.59
CA TYR A 251 -16.74 6.12 -2.16
C TYR A 251 -16.69 6.12 -3.69
N TRP A 252 -15.97 7.08 -4.28
CA TRP A 252 -15.79 7.11 -5.74
C TRP A 252 -15.10 5.85 -6.26
N GLN A 253 -14.12 5.32 -5.52
CA GLN A 253 -13.48 4.05 -5.86
C GLN A 253 -14.45 2.85 -5.79
N THR A 254 -15.37 2.84 -4.82
CA THR A 254 -16.42 1.81 -4.74
C THR A 254 -17.33 1.85 -5.97
N ILE A 255 -17.75 3.04 -6.41
CA ILE A 255 -18.57 3.21 -7.62
C ILE A 255 -17.81 2.76 -8.86
N THR A 256 -16.54 3.17 -9.02
CA THR A 256 -15.69 2.70 -10.14
C THR A 256 -15.60 1.18 -10.19
N ASN A 257 -15.42 0.52 -9.04
CA ASN A 257 -15.35 -0.94 -8.98
C ASN A 257 -16.69 -1.58 -9.37
N GLY A 258 -17.81 -1.06 -8.85
CA GLY A 258 -19.15 -1.55 -9.20
C GLY A 258 -19.47 -1.41 -10.69
N LEU A 259 -19.10 -0.28 -11.31
CA LEU A 259 -19.24 -0.06 -12.75
C LEU A 259 -18.45 -1.08 -13.57
N ARG A 260 -17.17 -1.31 -13.21
CA ARG A 260 -16.31 -2.30 -13.89
C ARG A 260 -16.86 -3.72 -13.79
N GLU A 261 -17.23 -4.14 -12.58
CA GLU A 261 -17.80 -5.47 -12.35
C GLU A 261 -19.08 -5.70 -13.16
N LYS A 262 -19.90 -4.66 -13.34
CA LYS A 262 -21.13 -4.74 -14.13
C LYS A 262 -20.86 -4.78 -15.65
N GLN A 263 -19.86 -4.06 -16.14
CA GLN A 263 -19.46 -4.06 -17.56
C GLN A 263 -18.79 -5.37 -18.00
N ASP A 264 -18.19 -6.10 -17.07
CA ASP A 264 -17.57 -7.41 -17.33
C ASP A 264 -18.58 -8.59 -17.39
N ILE A 265 -19.88 -8.33 -17.11
CA ILE A 265 -20.98 -9.32 -17.10
C ILE A 265 -21.86 -9.16 -18.35
#